data_AF-A0A7S0FUU1-F1
#
_entry.id   AF-A0A7S0FUU1-F1
#
_cell.length_a   1.000
_cell.length_b   1.000
_cell.length_c   1.000
_cell.angle_alpha   90.00
_cell.angle_beta   90.00
_cell.angle_gamma   90.00
#
_symmetry.space_group_name_H-M   'P 1'
#
loop_
_entity.id
_entity.type
_entity.pdbx_description
1 polymer ?
#
loop_
_entity_poly.entity_id
_entity_poly.type
_entity_poly.pdbx_seq_one_letter_code
_entity_poly.pdbx_strand_id
1 'polypeptide(L)'
;KKEVWARVSLAAQDFVKKLLVVDPEKRLSAEAALNHPWIAERDQKEKDTETVDQGIVDALVTFGQASAFRRAAMSMMAWSLTNEERATVRQAFIELDADRTGTVTVAEFKKVLEDKFHIQDEVAQKAFEALDTNHTEEIHYSEFLSAMISSRIQMHDDLLKATF
;
A
#
# COMPACT_ATOMS: atom_id res chain seq x y z
N LYS A 1 -30.59 -20.51 15.94
CA LYS A 1 -29.52 -20.27 14.93
C LYS A 1 -29.77 -19.08 13.98
N LYS A 2 -31.01 -18.61 13.72
CA LYS A 2 -31.29 -17.42 12.87
C LYS A 2 -30.96 -16.06 13.52
N GLU A 3 -30.88 -15.97 14.85
CA GLU A 3 -30.72 -14.70 15.56
C GLU A 3 -29.38 -13.99 15.33
N VAL A 4 -28.31 -14.74 15.07
CA VAL A 4 -26.95 -14.16 14.92
C VAL A 4 -26.80 -13.28 13.68
N TRP A 5 -27.54 -13.60 12.60
CA TRP A 5 -27.46 -12.86 11.32
C TRP A 5 -28.52 -11.77 11.17
N ALA A 6 -29.44 -11.63 12.14
CA ALA A 6 -30.54 -10.67 12.05
C ALA A 6 -30.06 -9.20 12.00
N ARG A 7 -28.86 -8.91 12.52
CA ARG A 7 -28.26 -7.57 12.53
C ARG A 7 -27.25 -7.34 11.40
N VAL A 8 -26.98 -8.35 10.58
CA VAL A 8 -25.96 -8.29 9.52
C VAL A 8 -26.65 -7.94 8.20
N SER A 9 -26.07 -7.00 7.43
CA SER A 9 -26.65 -6.56 6.16
C SER A 9 -26.81 -7.74 5.17
N LEU A 10 -27.83 -7.66 4.31
CA LEU A 10 -28.07 -8.70 3.31
C LEU A 10 -26.87 -8.84 2.35
N ALA A 11 -26.21 -7.74 2.00
CA ALA A 11 -25.01 -7.74 1.16
C ALA A 11 -23.84 -8.49 1.84
N ALA A 12 -23.63 -8.33 3.14
CA ALA A 12 -22.62 -9.06 3.89
C ALA A 12 -22.93 -10.57 3.97
N GLN A 13 -24.22 -10.91 4.19
CA GLN A 13 -24.65 -12.30 4.18
C GLN A 13 -24.46 -12.96 2.82
N ASP A 14 -24.77 -12.26 1.74
CA ASP A 14 -24.59 -12.73 0.36
C ASP A 14 -23.10 -12.95 0.05
N PHE A 15 -22.26 -12.00 0.43
CA PHE A 15 -20.81 -12.11 0.27
C PHE A 15 -20.25 -13.39 0.93
N VAL A 16 -20.57 -13.60 2.20
CA VAL A 16 -20.12 -14.79 2.95
C VAL A 16 -20.64 -16.08 2.31
N LYS A 17 -21.90 -16.11 1.84
CA LYS A 17 -22.45 -17.29 1.15
C LYS A 17 -21.67 -17.62 -0.13
N LYS A 18 -21.29 -16.60 -0.91
CA LYS A 18 -20.52 -16.77 -2.14
C LYS A 18 -19.06 -17.16 -1.91
N LEU A 19 -18.48 -16.79 -0.78
CA LEU A 19 -17.14 -17.26 -0.34
C LEU A 19 -17.15 -18.68 0.23
N LEU A 20 -18.29 -19.12 0.80
CA LEU A 20 -18.43 -20.45 1.40
C LEU A 20 -19.11 -21.47 0.48
N VAL A 21 -19.11 -21.23 -0.85
CA VAL A 21 -19.56 -22.22 -1.83
C VAL A 21 -18.65 -23.45 -1.75
N VAL A 22 -19.26 -24.62 -1.57
CA VAL A 22 -18.55 -25.90 -1.39
C VAL A 22 -17.71 -26.23 -2.61
N ASP A 23 -18.30 -26.05 -3.79
CA ASP A 23 -17.66 -26.23 -5.10
C ASP A 23 -16.62 -25.13 -5.35
N PRO A 24 -15.30 -25.45 -5.41
CA PRO A 24 -14.25 -24.44 -5.56
C PRO A 24 -14.37 -23.62 -6.83
N GLU A 25 -14.83 -24.22 -7.94
CA GLU A 25 -14.94 -23.55 -9.24
C GLU A 25 -16.08 -22.53 -9.28
N LYS A 26 -17.05 -22.66 -8.37
CA LYS A 26 -18.20 -21.73 -8.23
C LYS A 26 -18.01 -20.74 -7.08
N ARG A 27 -16.97 -20.93 -6.26
CA ARG A 27 -16.60 -20.01 -5.19
C ARG A 27 -16.02 -18.75 -5.81
N LEU A 28 -16.33 -17.60 -5.22
CA LEU A 28 -15.71 -16.35 -5.67
C LEU A 28 -14.18 -16.45 -5.57
N SER A 29 -13.49 -16.03 -6.63
CA SER A 29 -12.07 -15.70 -6.57
C SER A 29 -11.85 -14.47 -5.69
N ALA A 30 -10.62 -14.26 -5.22
CA ALA A 30 -10.28 -13.06 -4.44
C ALA A 30 -10.60 -11.76 -5.23
N GLU A 31 -10.30 -11.73 -6.52
CA GLU A 31 -10.61 -10.62 -7.42
C GLU A 31 -12.12 -10.39 -7.56
N ALA A 32 -12.91 -11.45 -7.79
CA ALA A 32 -14.37 -11.32 -7.88
C ALA A 32 -15.00 -10.94 -6.53
N ALA A 33 -14.41 -11.38 -5.43
CA ALA A 33 -14.82 -11.01 -4.08
C ALA A 33 -14.54 -9.53 -3.78
N LEU A 34 -13.41 -8.99 -4.23
CA LEU A 34 -13.07 -7.57 -4.08
C LEU A 34 -14.10 -6.66 -4.76
N ASN A 35 -14.64 -7.10 -5.90
CA ASN A 35 -15.68 -6.39 -6.66
C ASN A 35 -17.12 -6.60 -6.13
N HIS A 36 -17.30 -7.36 -5.05
CA HIS A 36 -18.63 -7.61 -4.50
C HIS A 36 -19.24 -6.32 -3.91
N PRO A 37 -20.55 -6.04 -4.07
CA PRO A 37 -21.19 -4.80 -3.59
C PRO A 37 -20.89 -4.47 -2.12
N TRP A 38 -20.86 -5.48 -1.25
CA TRP A 38 -20.56 -5.28 0.17
C TRP A 38 -19.16 -4.70 0.44
N ILE A 39 -18.16 -5.04 -0.37
CA ILE A 39 -16.80 -4.49 -0.26
C ILE A 39 -16.72 -3.15 -1.00
N ALA A 40 -17.22 -3.10 -2.23
CA ALA A 40 -17.16 -1.90 -3.08
C ALA A 40 -17.86 -0.67 -2.46
N GLU A 41 -18.99 -0.86 -1.77
CA GLU A 41 -19.69 0.23 -1.07
C GLU A 41 -18.89 0.78 0.13
N ARG A 42 -18.08 -0.07 0.78
CA ARG A 42 -17.21 0.37 1.88
C ARG A 42 -16.08 1.23 1.35
N ASP A 43 -15.45 0.77 0.28
CA ASP A 43 -14.30 1.44 -0.33
C ASP A 43 -14.69 2.79 -0.95
N GLN A 44 -15.91 2.92 -1.49
CA GLN A 44 -16.42 4.21 -1.97
C GLN A 44 -16.49 5.27 -0.87
N LYS A 45 -16.74 4.88 0.39
CA LYS A 45 -16.75 5.82 1.53
C LYS A 45 -15.35 6.22 2.00
N GLU A 46 -14.33 5.42 1.71
CA GLU A 46 -12.93 5.70 2.09
C GLU A 46 -12.18 6.50 0.99
N LYS A 47 -12.70 6.56 -0.24
CA LYS A 47 -12.10 7.31 -1.37
C LYS A 47 -12.21 8.83 -1.27
N ASP A 48 -12.99 9.38 -0.33
CA ASP A 48 -13.21 10.82 -0.21
C ASP A 48 -12.04 11.59 0.45
N THR A 49 -10.99 10.90 0.89
CA THR A 49 -9.77 11.53 1.43
C THR A 49 -8.57 11.22 0.54
N GLU A 50 -8.02 12.24 -0.13
CA GLU A 50 -6.69 12.13 -0.74
C GLU A 50 -5.65 11.92 0.35
N THR A 51 -4.85 10.86 0.22
CA THR A 51 -3.88 10.42 1.22
C THR A 51 -2.44 10.47 0.73
N VAL A 52 -2.25 10.44 -0.59
CA VAL A 52 -0.97 10.81 -1.21
C VAL A 52 -0.91 12.33 -1.26
N ASP A 53 -0.05 12.90 -0.43
CA ASP A 53 0.25 14.33 -0.40
C ASP A 53 1.68 14.61 -0.87
N GLN A 54 2.06 15.90 -0.95
CA GLN A 54 3.40 16.30 -1.39
C GLN A 54 4.52 15.66 -0.55
N GLY A 55 4.33 15.50 0.76
CA GLY A 55 5.40 14.96 1.60
C GLY A 55 5.59 13.45 1.46
N ILE A 56 4.58 12.68 0.97
CA ILE A 56 4.80 11.29 0.54
C ILE A 56 5.70 11.28 -0.70
N VAL A 57 5.45 12.16 -1.66
CA VAL A 57 6.27 12.27 -2.89
C VAL A 57 7.69 12.71 -2.56
N ASP A 58 7.84 13.74 -1.73
CA ASP A 58 9.14 14.22 -1.29
C ASP A 58 9.94 13.12 -0.58
N ALA A 59 9.27 12.26 0.21
CA ALA A 59 9.89 11.12 0.86
C ALA A 59 10.41 10.08 -0.16
N LEU A 60 9.61 9.75 -1.18
CA LEU A 60 9.99 8.81 -2.25
C LEU A 60 11.19 9.36 -3.05
N VAL A 61 11.16 10.63 -3.43
CA VAL A 61 12.25 11.28 -4.17
C VAL A 61 13.51 11.40 -3.31
N THR A 62 13.39 11.80 -2.04
CA THR A 62 14.51 11.93 -1.11
C THR A 62 15.16 10.56 -0.84
N PHE A 63 14.36 9.50 -0.71
CA PHE A 63 14.87 8.14 -0.57
C PHE A 63 15.71 7.75 -1.80
N GLY A 64 15.23 8.08 -3.00
CA GLY A 64 15.98 7.82 -4.23
C GLY A 64 17.35 8.50 -4.29
N GLN A 65 17.45 9.70 -3.73
CA GLN A 65 18.71 10.47 -3.66
C GLN A 65 19.63 10.05 -2.49
N ALA A 66 19.15 9.24 -1.54
CA ALA A 66 19.93 8.81 -0.40
C ALA A 66 21.12 7.92 -0.80
N SER A 67 22.13 7.77 0.07
CA SER A 67 23.22 6.84 -0.19
C SER A 67 22.75 5.38 -0.11
N ALA A 68 23.47 4.47 -0.78
CA ALA A 68 23.16 3.04 -0.73
C ALA A 68 23.12 2.49 0.72
N PHE A 69 24.03 2.94 1.59
CA PHE A 69 24.02 2.56 3.00
C PHE A 69 22.75 3.04 3.72
N ARG A 70 22.35 4.29 3.50
CA ARG A 70 21.15 4.85 4.13
C ARG A 70 19.88 4.10 3.67
N ARG A 71 19.78 3.81 2.37
CA ARG A 71 18.66 3.01 1.84
C ARG A 71 18.64 1.59 2.41
N ALA A 72 19.79 0.93 2.51
CA ALA A 72 19.88 -0.39 3.12
C ALA A 72 19.45 -0.39 4.60
N ALA A 73 19.89 0.60 5.38
CA ALA A 73 19.50 0.74 6.78
C ALA A 73 17.99 0.95 6.94
N MET A 74 17.40 1.86 6.14
CA MET A 74 15.95 2.07 6.12
C MET A 74 15.18 0.81 5.71
N SER A 75 15.70 0.07 4.73
CA SER A 75 15.10 -1.18 4.27
C SER A 75 15.06 -2.23 5.36
N MET A 76 16.12 -2.34 6.18
CA MET A 76 16.11 -3.23 7.34
C MET A 76 15.12 -2.75 8.42
N MET A 77 15.07 -1.45 8.69
CA MET A 77 14.13 -0.89 9.67
C MET A 77 12.67 -1.13 9.26
N ALA A 78 12.35 -1.13 7.96
CA ALA A 78 11.01 -1.39 7.47
C ALA A 78 10.47 -2.78 7.87
N TRP A 79 11.34 -3.74 8.15
CA TRP A 79 10.95 -5.06 8.69
C TRP A 79 10.63 -5.02 10.18
N SER A 80 11.25 -4.10 10.93
CA SER A 80 11.09 -3.94 12.37
C SER A 80 9.91 -3.05 12.78
N LEU A 81 9.25 -2.39 11.81
CA LEU A 81 8.09 -1.53 12.09
C LEU A 81 6.91 -2.29 12.68
N THR A 82 6.27 -1.69 13.67
CA THR A 82 5.01 -2.14 14.25
C THR A 82 3.83 -1.97 13.30
N ASN A 83 2.71 -2.64 13.59
CA ASN A 83 1.49 -2.50 12.79
C ASN A 83 0.92 -1.07 12.82
N GLU A 84 1.08 -0.36 13.94
CA GLU A 84 0.60 1.00 14.13
C GLU A 84 1.39 1.98 13.26
N GLU A 85 2.72 1.87 13.26
CA GLU A 85 3.59 2.70 12.40
C GLU A 85 3.31 2.45 10.93
N ARG A 86 3.19 1.18 10.51
CA ARG A 86 2.84 0.83 9.13
C ARG A 86 1.48 1.40 8.73
N ALA A 87 0.50 1.45 9.65
CA ALA A 87 -0.84 1.94 9.35
C ALA A 87 -0.86 3.43 8.96
N THR A 88 0.12 4.22 9.41
CA THR A 88 0.18 5.67 9.15
C THR A 88 0.30 6.03 7.67
N VAL A 89 0.94 5.17 6.88
CA VAL A 89 1.20 5.39 5.44
C VAL A 89 0.50 4.36 4.55
N ARG A 90 -0.25 3.43 5.15
CA ARG A 90 -0.93 2.35 4.43
C ARG A 90 -1.89 2.87 3.36
N GLN A 91 -2.67 3.90 3.69
CA GLN A 91 -3.67 4.40 2.77
C GLN A 91 -3.04 5.06 1.53
N ALA A 92 -1.91 5.75 1.71
CA ALA A 92 -1.15 6.33 0.61
C ALA A 92 -0.63 5.24 -0.36
N PHE A 93 -0.19 4.09 0.17
CA PHE A 93 0.18 2.96 -0.68
C PHE A 93 -1.02 2.39 -1.44
N ILE A 94 -2.16 2.19 -0.79
CA ILE A 94 -3.39 1.71 -1.43
C ILE A 94 -3.88 2.68 -2.52
N GLU A 95 -3.64 3.98 -2.36
CA GLU A 95 -3.97 4.97 -3.38
C GLU A 95 -3.01 4.95 -4.58
N LEU A 96 -1.73 4.59 -4.36
CA LEU A 96 -0.76 4.38 -5.43
C LEU A 96 -1.03 3.08 -6.21
N ASP A 97 -1.41 2.00 -5.51
CA ASP A 97 -1.78 0.68 -6.05
C ASP A 97 -3.23 0.70 -6.56
N ALA A 98 -3.42 1.29 -7.75
CA ALA A 98 -4.74 1.58 -8.29
C ALA A 98 -5.50 0.31 -8.70
N ASP A 99 -4.77 -0.71 -9.14
CA ASP A 99 -5.33 -2.01 -9.54
C ASP A 99 -5.45 -3.01 -8.37
N ARG A 100 -4.86 -2.70 -7.21
CA ARG A 100 -4.91 -3.50 -5.97
C ARG A 100 -4.24 -4.85 -6.11
N THR A 101 -3.15 -4.90 -6.86
CA THR A 101 -2.31 -6.08 -7.00
C THR A 101 -1.44 -6.33 -5.76
N GLY A 102 -1.28 -5.32 -4.90
CA GLY A 102 -0.42 -5.36 -3.71
C GLY A 102 1.02 -4.89 -3.98
N THR A 103 1.28 -4.43 -5.20
CA THR A 103 2.53 -3.81 -5.64
C THR A 103 2.20 -2.57 -6.46
N VAL A 104 3.15 -1.64 -6.59
CA VAL A 104 2.97 -0.43 -7.39
C VAL A 104 3.87 -0.51 -8.61
N THR A 105 3.27 -0.58 -9.80
CA THR A 105 4.00 -0.64 -11.06
C THR A 105 4.67 0.69 -11.38
N VAL A 106 5.69 0.68 -12.26
CA VAL A 106 6.33 1.91 -12.77
C VAL A 106 5.29 2.87 -13.35
N ALA A 107 4.31 2.35 -14.08
CA ALA A 107 3.28 3.14 -14.73
C ALA A 107 2.36 3.84 -13.71
N GLU A 108 1.92 3.14 -12.67
CA GLU A 108 1.11 3.73 -11.59
C GLU A 108 1.90 4.78 -10.81
N PHE A 109 3.15 4.45 -10.48
CA PHE A 109 4.04 5.36 -9.76
C PHE A 109 4.24 6.67 -10.52
N LYS A 110 4.67 6.59 -11.78
CA LYS A 110 4.90 7.76 -12.63
C LYS A 110 3.63 8.57 -12.83
N LYS A 111 2.51 7.90 -13.10
CA LYS A 111 1.22 8.56 -13.30
C LYS A 111 0.85 9.42 -12.09
N VAL A 112 0.97 8.91 -10.87
CA VAL A 112 0.64 9.70 -9.67
C VAL A 112 1.60 10.87 -9.50
N LEU A 113 2.91 10.66 -9.70
CA LEU A 113 3.92 11.70 -9.55
C LEU A 113 3.81 12.82 -10.61
N GLU A 114 3.47 12.47 -11.85
CA GLU A 114 3.31 13.42 -12.95
C GLU A 114 1.97 14.15 -12.90
N ASP A 115 0.86 13.41 -12.77
CA ASP A 115 -0.50 13.97 -12.86
C ASP A 115 -0.81 14.85 -11.64
N LYS A 116 -0.43 14.43 -10.44
CA LYS A 116 -0.79 15.14 -9.20
C LYS A 116 0.27 16.15 -8.75
N PHE A 117 1.55 15.90 -9.03
CA PHE A 117 2.65 16.67 -8.45
C PHE A 117 3.64 17.26 -9.46
N HIS A 118 3.41 17.01 -10.76
CA HIS A 118 4.21 17.57 -11.86
C HIS A 118 5.71 17.27 -11.74
N ILE A 119 6.06 16.11 -11.18
CA ILE A 119 7.44 15.62 -11.13
C ILE A 119 7.85 15.19 -12.54
N GLN A 120 9.09 15.51 -12.94
CA GLN A 120 9.61 15.09 -14.24
C GLN A 120 9.83 13.58 -14.31
N ASP A 121 9.54 12.97 -15.46
CA ASP A 121 9.70 11.52 -15.71
C ASP A 121 11.09 10.99 -15.29
N GLU A 122 12.16 11.73 -15.61
CA GLU A 122 13.54 11.36 -15.24
C GLU A 122 13.77 11.29 -13.72
N VAL A 123 13.09 12.13 -12.96
CA VAL A 123 13.18 12.15 -11.49
C VAL A 123 12.33 11.01 -10.91
N ALA A 124 11.12 10.81 -11.45
CA ALA A 124 10.25 9.71 -11.04
C ALA A 124 10.89 8.34 -11.32
N GLN A 125 11.50 8.17 -12.50
CA GLN A 125 12.23 6.95 -12.89
C GLN A 125 13.39 6.66 -11.92
N LYS A 126 14.21 7.67 -11.59
CA LYS A 126 15.31 7.48 -10.62
C LYS A 126 14.83 7.14 -9.22
N ALA A 127 13.72 7.74 -8.77
CA ALA A 127 13.12 7.42 -7.49
C ALA A 127 12.62 5.97 -7.48
N PHE A 128 11.96 5.54 -8.55
CA PHE A 128 11.48 4.17 -8.73
C PHE A 128 12.64 3.15 -8.68
N GLU A 129 13.68 3.35 -9.51
CA GLU A 129 14.84 2.45 -9.57
C GLU A 129 15.58 2.31 -8.23
N ALA A 130 15.53 3.34 -7.39
CA ALA A 130 16.14 3.29 -6.07
C ALA A 130 15.26 2.59 -5.01
N LEU A 131 13.95 2.54 -5.23
CA LEU A 131 12.96 1.83 -4.42
C LEU A 131 12.90 0.33 -4.77
N ASP A 132 12.94 0.01 -6.06
CA ASP A 132 12.92 -1.36 -6.60
C ASP A 132 14.30 -2.02 -6.41
N THR A 133 14.53 -2.48 -5.18
CA THR A 133 15.82 -3.06 -4.77
C THR A 133 16.03 -4.48 -5.26
N ASN A 134 14.93 -5.18 -5.55
CA ASN A 134 14.93 -6.56 -6.01
C ASN A 134 14.76 -6.68 -7.55
N HIS A 135 14.62 -5.56 -8.26
CA HIS A 135 14.49 -5.46 -9.71
C HIS A 135 13.30 -6.24 -10.27
N THR A 136 12.16 -6.16 -9.57
CA THR A 136 10.90 -6.79 -10.00
C THR A 136 10.10 -5.92 -10.96
N GLU A 137 10.55 -4.69 -11.25
CA GLU A 137 9.78 -3.67 -11.98
C GLU A 137 8.50 -3.25 -11.24
N GLU A 138 8.43 -3.54 -9.94
CA GLU A 138 7.29 -3.28 -9.07
C GLU A 138 7.77 -2.85 -7.67
N ILE A 139 7.17 -1.82 -7.08
CA ILE A 139 7.46 -1.42 -5.70
C ILE A 139 6.60 -2.26 -4.76
N HIS A 140 7.25 -3.06 -3.92
CA HIS A 140 6.57 -3.79 -2.87
C HIS A 140 6.25 -2.88 -1.66
N TYR A 141 5.25 -3.28 -0.86
CA TYR A 141 4.87 -2.52 0.33
C TYR A 141 6.03 -2.28 1.31
N SER A 142 6.94 -3.26 1.47
CA SER A 142 8.14 -3.11 2.31
C SER A 142 9.12 -2.05 1.77
N GLU A 143 9.26 -1.94 0.45
CA GLU A 143 10.13 -0.95 -0.19
C GLU A 143 9.54 0.45 -0.07
N PHE A 144 8.22 0.57 -0.28
CA PHE A 144 7.51 1.81 0.01
C PHE A 144 7.70 2.26 1.47
N LEU A 145 7.51 1.35 2.43
CA LEU A 145 7.74 1.66 3.86
C LEU A 145 9.16 2.14 4.13
N SER A 146 10.14 1.61 3.41
CA SER A 146 11.55 2.01 3.55
C SER A 146 11.75 3.49 3.23
N ALA A 147 11.08 4.01 2.21
CA ALA A 147 11.11 5.43 1.89
C ALA A 147 10.32 6.32 2.85
N MET A 148 9.33 5.76 3.53
CA MET A 148 8.54 6.48 4.53
C MET A 148 9.29 6.67 5.85
N ILE A 149 10.32 5.88 6.11
CA ILE A 149 11.16 6.01 7.30
C ILE A 149 11.98 7.29 7.21
N SER A 150 12.07 8.01 8.34
CA SER A 150 12.70 9.33 8.53
C SER A 150 11.87 10.55 8.09
N SER A 151 10.83 10.35 7.28
CA SER A 151 9.93 11.43 6.83
C SER A 151 8.55 11.33 7.47
N ARG A 152 7.87 10.20 7.27
CA ARG A 152 6.51 9.92 7.73
C ARG A 152 6.45 9.04 8.96
N ILE A 153 7.43 8.14 9.06
CA ILE A 153 7.61 7.26 10.20
C ILE A 153 8.83 7.75 10.97
N GLN A 154 8.60 8.14 12.23
CA GLN A 154 9.65 8.67 13.09
C GLN A 154 10.67 7.58 13.42
N MET A 155 11.95 7.88 13.23
CA MET A 155 13.01 7.02 13.75
C MET A 155 13.14 7.22 15.26
N HIS A 156 13.08 6.13 16.01
CA HIS A 156 13.28 6.12 17.46
C HIS A 156 14.25 5.01 17.88
N ASP A 157 14.80 5.12 19.08
CA ASP A 157 15.86 4.23 19.58
C ASP A 157 15.44 2.76 19.60
N ASP A 158 14.18 2.46 19.93
CA ASP A 158 13.71 1.07 19.96
C ASP A 158 13.65 0.45 18.56
N LEU A 159 13.31 1.22 17.53
CA LEU A 159 13.35 0.76 16.15
C LEU A 159 14.79 0.47 15.71
N LEU A 160 15.73 1.34 16.09
CA LEU A 160 17.15 1.14 15.82
C LEU A 160 17.67 -0.13 16.50
N LYS A 161 17.39 -0.32 17.80
CA LYS A 161 17.78 -1.52 18.57
C LYS A 161 17.11 -2.80 18.10
N ALA A 162 15.90 -2.72 17.57
CA ALA A 162 15.22 -3.88 16.99
C ALA A 162 15.85 -4.29 15.64
N THR A 163 16.46 -3.34 14.94
CA THR A 163 17.02 -3.54 13.59
C THR A 163 18.49 -3.96 13.62
N PHE A 164 19.29 -3.45 14.57
CA PHE A 164 20.74 -3.65 14.67
C PHE A 164 21.14 -4.10 16.07
#